data_AF-M4RNA4-F1
#
_entry.id   AF-M4RNA4-F1
#
_cell.length_a   1.000
_cell.length_b   1.000
_cell.length_c   1.000
_cell.angle_alpha   90.00
_cell.angle_beta   90.00
_cell.angle_gamma   90.00
#
_symmetry.space_group_name_H-M   'P 1'
#
loop_
_entity.id
_entity.type
_entity.pdbx_description
1 polymer ?
#
loop_
_entity_poly.entity_id
_entity_poly.type
_entity_poly.pdbx_seq_one_letter_code
_entity_poly.pdbx_strand_id
1 'polypeptide(L)'
;MSEKVGRGAQGFDFTRLDEIDDEVDDDTAAWSCVRDNITGLIWESKTDTFTSTLHSNSQSYSWYQSDGEEGFDGDTNGVNTSCYINNCNTKDYIAEVNSQGLCNFRDWRLPTHNELLSILHPGQSAAPMIDTDYFPHTIDALTAPVWYWTQDASADGFSNQRAQNAWAIDFASGNDNFLNKSTAGRVRLVRAWR
;
A
#
# COMPACT_ATOMS: atom_id res chain seq x y z
N MET A 1 -6.37 -21.03 -20.79
CA MET A 1 -6.26 -20.37 -19.47
C MET A 1 -5.09 -21.04 -18.78
N SER A 2 -4.09 -20.28 -18.34
CA SER A 2 -3.05 -20.86 -17.47
C SER A 2 -3.72 -21.33 -16.19
N GLU A 3 -3.32 -22.49 -15.67
CA GLU A 3 -3.74 -22.91 -14.34
C GLU A 3 -3.19 -21.91 -13.31
N LYS A 4 -4.00 -21.56 -12.31
CA LYS A 4 -3.56 -20.70 -11.21
C LYS A 4 -2.64 -21.50 -10.28
N VAL A 5 -1.60 -20.85 -9.78
CA VAL A 5 -0.70 -21.41 -8.77
C VAL A 5 -1.35 -21.30 -7.38
N GLY A 6 -1.93 -20.15 -7.08
CA GLY A 6 -2.70 -19.85 -5.87
C GLY A 6 -4.20 -19.72 -6.15
N ARG A 7 -4.86 -18.76 -5.49
CA ARG A 7 -6.30 -18.46 -5.68
C ARG A 7 -6.53 -16.96 -5.81
N GLY A 8 -7.79 -16.53 -5.87
CA GLY A 8 -8.16 -15.14 -6.04
C GLY A 8 -9.21 -14.95 -7.12
N ALA A 9 -9.90 -13.82 -7.06
CA ALA A 9 -11.02 -13.53 -7.95
C ALA A 9 -10.57 -13.36 -9.41
N GLN A 10 -11.30 -13.98 -10.33
CA GLN A 10 -11.16 -13.75 -11.77
C GLN A 10 -9.72 -13.90 -12.30
N GLY A 11 -9.10 -12.80 -12.70
CA GLY A 11 -7.74 -12.76 -13.25
C GLY A 11 -6.64 -12.80 -12.20
N PHE A 12 -6.93 -12.65 -10.90
CA PHE A 12 -5.91 -12.61 -9.86
C PHE A 12 -5.39 -13.99 -9.48
N ASP A 13 -4.11 -14.09 -9.15
CA ASP A 13 -3.49 -15.32 -8.66
C ASP A 13 -2.58 -14.98 -7.48
N PHE A 14 -3.10 -15.20 -6.28
CA PHE A 14 -2.53 -14.81 -5.01
C PHE A 14 -2.24 -16.01 -4.10
N THR A 15 -1.13 -15.93 -3.38
CA THR A 15 -0.72 -16.87 -2.33
C THR A 15 -0.51 -16.09 -1.03
N ARG A 16 -1.11 -16.56 0.07
CA ARG A 16 -0.88 -15.99 1.42
C ARG A 16 0.46 -16.47 1.95
N LEU A 17 1.18 -15.59 2.64
CA LEU A 17 2.48 -15.85 3.23
C LEU A 17 2.47 -15.43 4.70
N ASP A 18 3.01 -16.28 5.56
CA ASP A 18 3.14 -15.99 6.99
C ASP A 18 4.30 -15.02 7.28
N GLU A 19 4.67 -14.88 8.56
CA GLU A 19 5.73 -13.97 9.01
C GLU A 19 7.15 -14.38 8.56
N ILE A 20 7.34 -15.60 8.05
CA ILE A 20 8.63 -16.13 7.62
C ILE A 20 8.69 -16.48 6.12
N ASP A 21 7.72 -15.99 5.32
CA ASP A 21 7.60 -16.24 3.87
C ASP A 21 7.16 -17.67 3.51
N ASP A 22 6.57 -18.41 4.46
CA ASP A 22 6.00 -19.72 4.17
C ASP A 22 4.56 -19.60 3.67
N GLU A 23 4.21 -20.43 2.67
CA GLU A 23 2.87 -20.45 2.07
C GLU A 23 1.82 -20.96 3.05
N VAL A 24 0.70 -20.24 3.10
CA VAL A 24 -0.41 -20.55 4.01
C VAL A 24 -1.65 -20.94 3.22
N ASP A 25 -1.96 -22.24 3.24
CA ASP A 25 -3.18 -22.81 2.63
C ASP A 25 -4.37 -22.90 3.59
N ASP A 26 -4.13 -22.78 4.90
CA ASP A 26 -5.16 -22.81 5.93
C ASP A 26 -5.86 -21.45 6.01
N ASP A 27 -7.15 -21.42 5.67
CA ASP A 27 -7.98 -20.21 5.69
C ASP A 27 -8.18 -19.61 7.10
N THR A 28 -7.78 -20.34 8.15
CA THR A 28 -7.84 -19.89 9.55
C THR A 28 -6.52 -19.35 10.08
N ALA A 29 -5.42 -19.58 9.37
CA ALA A 29 -4.10 -19.10 9.75
C ALA A 29 -3.91 -17.63 9.35
N ALA A 30 -3.19 -16.88 10.19
CA ALA A 30 -2.84 -15.50 9.90
C ALA A 30 -1.77 -15.43 8.80
N TRP A 31 -1.82 -14.36 7.99
CA TRP A 31 -0.81 -14.05 7.00
C TRP A 31 -0.43 -12.57 7.09
N SER A 32 0.84 -12.30 6.80
CA SER A 32 1.39 -10.94 6.86
C SER A 32 1.71 -10.41 5.47
N CYS A 33 1.82 -11.30 4.47
CA CYS A 33 2.10 -10.94 3.10
C CYS A 33 1.24 -11.71 2.10
N VAL A 34 1.12 -11.15 0.89
CA VAL A 34 0.41 -11.76 -0.24
C VAL A 34 1.33 -11.72 -1.45
N ARG A 35 1.69 -12.89 -1.98
CA ARG A 35 2.39 -13.00 -3.25
C ARG A 35 1.39 -12.96 -4.40
N ASP A 36 1.65 -12.15 -5.41
CA ASP A 36 0.99 -12.15 -6.70
C ASP A 36 1.82 -12.99 -7.68
N ASN A 37 1.28 -14.14 -8.06
CA ASN A 37 1.93 -15.12 -8.93
C ASN A 37 1.95 -14.67 -10.41
N ILE A 38 1.19 -13.63 -10.78
CA ILE A 38 1.18 -13.08 -12.15
C ILE A 38 2.26 -12.03 -12.30
N THR A 39 2.37 -11.11 -11.35
CA THR A 39 3.34 -10.01 -11.41
C THR A 39 4.69 -10.37 -10.80
N GLY A 40 4.75 -11.42 -9.97
CA GLY A 40 5.95 -11.74 -9.19
C GLY A 40 6.22 -10.72 -8.10
N LEU A 41 5.18 -10.04 -7.61
CA LEU A 41 5.29 -9.07 -6.52
C LEU A 41 4.82 -9.70 -5.21
N ILE A 42 5.37 -9.23 -4.09
CA ILE A 42 4.87 -9.56 -2.75
C ILE A 42 4.39 -8.27 -2.11
N TRP A 43 3.19 -8.31 -1.58
CA TRP A 43 2.46 -7.21 -0.99
C TRP A 43 2.37 -7.37 0.51
N GLU A 44 2.52 -6.27 1.22
CA GLU A 44 2.17 -6.19 2.63
C GLU A 44 0.66 -6.44 2.81
N SER A 45 0.28 -7.32 3.74
CA SER A 45 -1.07 -7.41 4.28
C SER A 45 -1.21 -6.49 5.49
N LYS A 46 -2.34 -5.79 5.58
CA LYS A 46 -2.62 -4.87 6.70
C LYS A 46 -3.34 -5.60 7.82
N THR A 47 -3.26 -5.06 9.03
CA THR A 47 -4.04 -5.53 10.18
C THR A 47 -5.22 -4.60 10.47
N ASP A 48 -6.15 -5.04 11.30
CA ASP A 48 -7.38 -4.30 11.62
C ASP A 48 -7.13 -2.95 12.33
N THR A 49 -8.16 -2.11 12.41
CA THR A 49 -8.10 -0.80 13.11
C THR A 49 -7.92 -0.90 14.63
N PHE A 50 -8.24 -2.03 15.26
CA PHE A 50 -8.17 -2.22 16.71
C PHE A 50 -6.76 -2.62 17.17
N THR A 51 -5.95 -3.13 16.25
CA THR A 51 -4.51 -3.35 16.47
C THR A 51 -3.76 -2.02 16.38
N SER A 52 -3.16 -1.60 17.49
CA SER A 52 -2.26 -0.42 17.50
C SER A 52 -0.85 -0.86 17.12
N THR A 53 -0.66 -1.23 15.86
CA THR A 53 0.62 -1.69 15.30
C THR A 53 1.02 -0.83 14.09
N LEU A 54 2.28 -0.98 13.68
CA LEU A 54 2.82 -0.38 12.47
C LEU A 54 2.01 -0.74 11.21
N HIS A 55 1.41 -1.92 11.15
CA HIS A 55 0.72 -2.46 9.99
C HIS A 55 -0.80 -2.27 10.01
N SER A 56 -1.32 -1.56 11.01
CA SER A 56 -2.74 -1.29 11.11
C SER A 56 -3.24 -0.48 9.91
N ASN A 57 -4.42 -0.82 9.43
CA ASN A 57 -5.11 -0.04 8.40
C ASN A 57 -5.70 1.27 8.95
N SER A 58 -5.53 1.62 10.22
CA SER A 58 -5.88 2.93 10.78
C SER A 58 -4.83 4.00 10.48
N GLN A 59 -3.62 3.58 10.09
CA GLN A 59 -2.46 4.42 9.90
C GLN A 59 -2.59 5.31 8.66
N SER A 60 -2.08 6.53 8.76
CA SER A 60 -2.05 7.51 7.68
C SER A 60 -0.75 8.30 7.66
N TYR A 61 -0.25 8.54 6.46
CA TYR A 61 1.06 9.09 6.18
C TYR A 61 0.95 10.17 5.11
N SER A 62 1.80 11.18 5.26
CA SER A 62 2.12 12.11 4.18
C SER A 62 3.06 11.46 3.19
N TRP A 63 3.01 11.90 1.94
CA TRP A 63 3.96 11.47 0.94
C TRP A 63 5.29 12.19 1.19
N TYR A 64 6.34 11.42 1.43
CA TYR A 64 7.71 11.92 1.57
C TYR A 64 8.70 10.95 0.94
N GLN A 65 9.47 11.42 -0.02
CA GLN A 65 10.62 10.71 -0.60
C GLN A 65 11.78 11.69 -0.73
N SER A 66 12.97 11.27 -0.30
CA SER A 66 14.19 12.07 -0.46
C SER A 66 15.25 11.20 -1.12
N ASP A 67 15.22 11.15 -2.43
CA ASP A 67 16.16 10.41 -3.29
C ASP A 67 17.37 11.27 -3.72
N GLY A 68 17.40 12.54 -3.29
CA GLY A 68 18.46 13.48 -3.65
C GLY A 68 18.26 14.12 -5.02
N GLU A 69 17.10 13.92 -5.66
CA GLU A 69 16.75 14.62 -6.89
C GLU A 69 16.25 16.05 -6.62
N GLU A 70 16.30 16.90 -7.64
CA GLU A 70 15.79 18.27 -7.56
C GLU A 70 14.26 18.26 -7.55
N GLY A 71 13.67 18.29 -6.34
CA GLY A 71 12.22 18.23 -6.17
C GLY A 71 11.71 18.78 -4.83
N PHE A 72 10.40 18.67 -4.63
CA PHE A 72 9.81 18.80 -3.30
C PHE A 72 9.64 17.40 -2.70
N ASP A 73 10.46 17.08 -1.71
CA ASP A 73 10.48 15.77 -1.06
C ASP A 73 9.13 15.43 -0.41
N GLY A 74 8.37 16.44 0.00
CA GLY A 74 7.15 16.30 0.78
C GLY A 74 7.32 16.83 2.20
N ASP A 75 6.28 16.70 3.01
CA ASP A 75 6.31 17.10 4.42
C ASP A 75 6.65 15.91 5.32
N THR A 76 7.45 16.13 6.36
CA THR A 76 7.79 15.07 7.33
C THR A 76 6.57 14.60 8.14
N ASN A 77 5.63 15.51 8.38
CA ASN A 77 4.33 15.27 9.01
C ASN A 77 3.31 16.18 8.32
N GLY A 78 2.55 15.61 7.38
CA GLY A 78 1.50 16.33 6.68
C GLY A 78 0.27 16.64 7.54
N VAL A 79 -0.73 17.24 6.91
CA VAL A 79 -1.97 17.66 7.56
C VAL A 79 -2.80 16.42 7.95
N ASN A 80 -3.20 16.34 9.22
CA ASN A 80 -4.03 15.27 9.79
C ASN A 80 -3.44 13.84 9.68
N THR A 81 -2.14 13.69 9.41
CA THR A 81 -1.50 12.37 9.47
C THR A 81 -1.49 11.84 10.89
N SER A 82 -1.75 10.55 11.04
CA SER A 82 -1.76 9.85 12.32
C SER A 82 -1.20 8.45 12.14
N CYS A 83 -0.14 8.15 12.87
CA CYS A 83 0.57 6.89 12.75
C CYS A 83 1.26 6.45 14.05
N TYR A 84 1.83 5.24 14.03
CA TYR A 84 2.50 4.56 15.13
C TYR A 84 3.93 5.07 15.37
N ILE A 85 4.57 5.58 14.32
CA ILE A 85 5.94 6.09 14.36
C ILE A 85 5.97 7.61 14.62
N ASN A 86 7.14 8.15 14.98
CA ASN A 86 7.28 9.56 15.35
C ASN A 86 6.98 10.53 14.20
N ASN A 87 7.33 10.14 12.98
CA ASN A 87 7.13 10.94 11.77
C ASN A 87 6.20 10.18 10.82
N CYS A 88 5.01 10.72 10.59
CA CYS A 88 3.99 10.10 9.76
C CYS A 88 4.17 10.43 8.28
N ASN A 89 5.24 9.86 7.71
CA ASN A 89 5.53 9.94 6.29
C ASN A 89 5.95 8.59 5.69
N THR A 90 5.86 8.49 4.37
CA THR A 90 6.13 7.25 3.63
C THR A 90 7.57 6.75 3.81
N LYS A 91 8.58 7.63 3.82
CA LYS A 91 9.99 7.22 3.94
C LYS A 91 10.29 6.59 5.29
N ASP A 92 9.85 7.22 6.38
CA ASP A 92 10.10 6.71 7.74
C ASP A 92 9.28 5.44 7.99
N TYR A 93 8.09 5.32 7.39
CA TYR A 93 7.31 4.09 7.40
C TYR A 93 8.03 2.93 6.72
N ILE A 94 8.56 3.14 5.50
CA ILE A 94 9.34 2.14 4.77
C ILE A 94 10.58 1.72 5.57
N ALA A 95 11.28 2.69 6.16
CA ALA A 95 12.48 2.41 6.97
C ALA A 95 12.15 1.52 8.18
N GLU A 96 11.05 1.79 8.87
CA GLU A 96 10.63 1.00 10.03
C GLU A 96 10.20 -0.42 9.62
N VAL A 97 9.41 -0.59 8.55
CA VAL A 97 9.01 -1.92 8.07
C VAL A 97 10.24 -2.75 7.67
N ASN A 98 11.21 -2.15 7.00
CA ASN A 98 12.46 -2.81 6.63
C ASN A 98 13.37 -3.12 7.83
N SER A 99 13.29 -2.33 8.89
CA SER A 99 13.95 -2.61 10.17
C SER A 99 13.34 -3.83 10.87
N GLN A 100 12.00 -3.96 10.84
CA GLN A 100 11.29 -5.10 11.43
C GLN A 100 11.52 -6.41 10.65
N GLY A 101 11.67 -6.33 9.34
CA GLY A 101 11.86 -7.52 8.51
C GLY A 101 10.55 -8.24 8.22
N LEU A 102 9.50 -7.50 7.83
CA LEU A 102 8.17 -8.05 7.51
C LEU A 102 8.28 -9.22 6.52
N CYS A 103 7.72 -10.38 6.89
CA CYS A 103 7.79 -11.63 6.13
C CYS A 103 9.24 -12.04 5.81
N ASN A 104 10.15 -11.83 6.77
CA ASN A 104 11.59 -12.05 6.64
C ASN A 104 12.28 -11.20 5.55
N PHE A 105 11.65 -10.08 5.15
CA PHE A 105 12.11 -9.22 4.05
C PHE A 105 12.38 -7.77 4.48
N ARG A 106 13.37 -7.14 3.83
CA ARG A 106 13.94 -5.84 4.23
C ARG A 106 14.18 -4.83 3.09
N ASP A 107 13.61 -5.12 1.93
CA ASP A 107 13.71 -4.34 0.69
C ASP A 107 12.31 -3.90 0.21
N TRP A 108 11.39 -3.69 1.15
CA TRP A 108 10.07 -3.13 0.91
C TRP A 108 10.18 -1.69 0.42
N ARG A 109 9.29 -1.32 -0.50
CA ARG A 109 9.18 0.03 -1.05
C ARG A 109 7.73 0.42 -1.29
N LEU A 110 7.49 1.70 -1.59
CA LEU A 110 6.22 2.10 -2.19
C LEU A 110 6.04 1.43 -3.57
N PRO A 111 4.80 1.08 -3.94
CA PRO A 111 4.49 0.59 -5.27
C PRO A 111 4.54 1.71 -6.30
N THR A 112 4.87 1.40 -7.55
CA THR A 112 4.51 2.27 -8.68
C THR A 112 3.00 2.35 -8.83
N HIS A 113 2.53 3.35 -9.56
CA HIS A 113 1.13 3.49 -9.93
C HIS A 113 0.59 2.24 -10.63
N ASN A 114 1.33 1.69 -11.60
CA ASN A 114 0.92 0.47 -12.31
C ASN A 114 0.91 -0.77 -11.42
N GLU A 115 1.86 -0.90 -10.49
CA GLU A 115 1.86 -2.00 -9.53
C GLU A 115 0.66 -1.90 -8.60
N LEU A 116 0.35 -0.72 -8.07
CA LEU A 116 -0.80 -0.56 -7.19
C LEU A 116 -2.14 -0.77 -7.93
N LEU A 117 -2.22 -0.35 -9.20
CA LEU A 117 -3.35 -0.68 -10.08
C LEU A 117 -3.47 -2.20 -10.32
N SER A 118 -2.36 -2.94 -10.32
CA SER A 118 -2.37 -4.38 -10.61
C SER A 118 -3.11 -5.20 -9.55
N ILE A 119 -3.33 -4.67 -8.34
CA ILE A 119 -4.15 -5.31 -7.31
C ILE A 119 -5.55 -4.70 -7.18
N LEU A 120 -5.89 -3.70 -8.00
CA LEU A 120 -7.23 -3.12 -8.05
C LEU A 120 -8.19 -4.08 -8.76
N HIS A 121 -9.34 -4.36 -8.15
CA HIS A 121 -10.39 -5.21 -8.71
C HIS A 121 -11.56 -4.37 -9.25
N PRO A 122 -11.50 -3.83 -10.49
CA PRO A 122 -12.55 -2.97 -11.04
C PRO A 122 -13.90 -3.70 -11.25
N GLY A 123 -13.89 -5.04 -11.26
CA GLY A 123 -15.11 -5.84 -11.34
C GLY A 123 -15.88 -6.00 -10.01
N GLN A 124 -15.41 -5.38 -8.93
CA GLN A 124 -16.10 -5.42 -7.63
C GLN A 124 -17.37 -4.56 -7.73
N SER A 125 -18.51 -5.10 -7.28
CA SER A 125 -19.77 -4.36 -7.30
C SER A 125 -19.91 -3.37 -6.15
N ALA A 126 -19.08 -3.52 -5.12
CA ALA A 126 -19.03 -2.66 -3.96
C ALA A 126 -17.59 -2.57 -3.45
N ALA A 127 -17.27 -1.46 -2.80
CA ALA A 127 -15.95 -1.26 -2.24
C ALA A 127 -15.68 -2.16 -0.99
N PRO A 128 -14.39 -2.41 -0.68
CA PRO A 128 -13.22 -1.91 -1.40
C PRO A 128 -13.01 -2.61 -2.75
N MET A 129 -12.46 -1.89 -3.72
CA MET A 129 -12.20 -2.34 -5.08
C MET A 129 -10.93 -3.21 -5.15
N ILE A 130 -10.89 -4.27 -4.34
CA ILE A 130 -9.77 -5.22 -4.21
C ILE A 130 -10.32 -6.59 -3.80
N ASP A 131 -9.51 -7.64 -3.94
CA ASP A 131 -9.83 -8.98 -3.43
C ASP A 131 -9.68 -9.00 -1.89
N THR A 132 -10.81 -8.94 -1.18
CA THR A 132 -10.83 -8.88 0.29
C THR A 132 -10.48 -10.20 0.96
N ASP A 133 -10.47 -11.31 0.24
CA ASP A 133 -10.02 -12.59 0.80
C ASP A 133 -8.50 -12.58 1.03
N TYR A 134 -7.78 -11.73 0.29
CA TYR A 134 -6.33 -11.56 0.42
C TYR A 134 -5.93 -10.24 1.08
N PHE A 135 -6.75 -9.20 0.91
CA PHE A 135 -6.51 -7.87 1.44
C PHE A 135 -7.68 -7.36 2.32
N PRO A 136 -8.04 -8.10 3.39
CA PRO A 136 -9.25 -7.85 4.18
C PRO A 136 -9.25 -6.47 4.85
N HIS A 137 -8.07 -6.01 5.27
CA HIS A 137 -7.91 -4.74 5.99
C HIS A 137 -7.51 -3.58 5.06
N THR A 138 -8.10 -3.51 3.87
CA THR A 138 -7.96 -2.32 3.00
C THR A 138 -8.83 -1.17 3.50
N ILE A 139 -10.01 -1.49 4.04
CA ILE A 139 -10.88 -0.52 4.70
C ILE A 139 -11.82 -1.24 5.68
N ASP A 140 -12.12 -0.59 6.82
CA ASP A 140 -13.10 -1.11 7.78
C ASP A 140 -14.48 -0.41 7.67
N ALA A 141 -14.54 0.83 7.15
CA ALA A 141 -15.79 1.54 6.88
C ALA A 141 -15.66 2.60 5.76
N LEU A 142 -16.59 2.59 4.80
CA LEU A 142 -16.63 3.51 3.65
C LEU A 142 -17.45 4.77 3.97
N THR A 143 -16.79 5.80 4.49
CA THR A 143 -17.42 7.13 4.70
C THR A 143 -16.76 8.24 3.88
N ALA A 144 -15.63 7.95 3.23
CA ALA A 144 -14.83 8.86 2.44
C ALA A 144 -13.91 8.06 1.47
N PRO A 145 -13.28 8.73 0.49
CA PRO A 145 -12.22 8.12 -0.32
C PRO A 145 -11.11 7.52 0.53
N VAL A 146 -10.51 6.44 0.04
CA VAL A 146 -9.44 5.67 0.67
C VAL A 146 -8.22 5.66 -0.24
N TRP A 147 -7.48 6.76 -0.18
CA TRP A 147 -6.31 6.99 -0.99
C TRP A 147 -5.10 6.21 -0.49
N TYR A 148 -4.47 5.44 -1.37
CA TYR A 148 -3.19 4.79 -1.16
C TYR A 148 -2.12 5.44 -2.03
N TRP A 149 -1.01 5.83 -1.40
CA TRP A 149 0.12 6.44 -2.08
C TRP A 149 0.88 5.48 -2.99
N THR A 150 1.33 6.01 -4.13
CA THR A 150 2.33 5.38 -5.01
C THR A 150 3.69 6.07 -4.82
N GLN A 151 4.75 5.51 -5.39
CA GLN A 151 6.07 6.15 -5.41
C GLN A 151 6.17 7.29 -6.43
N ASP A 152 5.18 7.43 -7.32
CA ASP A 152 5.23 8.36 -8.44
C ASP A 152 4.84 9.78 -7.99
N ALA A 153 5.80 10.70 -8.07
CA ALA A 153 5.51 12.13 -7.96
C ALA A 153 4.74 12.62 -9.20
N SER A 154 3.93 13.67 -9.04
CA SER A 154 3.29 14.36 -10.17
C SER A 154 3.95 15.72 -10.41
N ALA A 155 3.95 16.17 -11.66
CA ALA A 155 4.36 17.52 -12.04
C ALA A 155 3.29 18.59 -11.71
N ASP A 156 2.07 18.16 -11.35
CA ASP A 156 0.96 19.03 -10.97
C ASP A 156 1.11 19.62 -9.56
N GLY A 157 0.19 20.54 -9.23
CA GLY A 157 0.18 21.20 -7.91
C GLY A 157 1.40 22.08 -7.71
N PHE A 158 1.81 22.79 -8.77
CA PHE A 158 3.01 23.62 -8.74
C PHE A 158 2.83 24.82 -7.80
N SER A 159 3.64 24.88 -6.76
CA SER A 159 3.65 25.96 -5.76
C SER A 159 5.06 26.16 -5.23
N ASN A 160 5.44 27.41 -4.97
CA ASN A 160 6.79 27.79 -4.55
C ASN A 160 7.89 27.19 -5.46
N GLN A 161 7.63 27.18 -6.77
CA GLN A 161 8.53 26.68 -7.82
C GLN A 161 8.80 25.16 -7.76
N ARG A 162 7.94 24.38 -7.10
CA ARG A 162 8.07 22.92 -7.02
C ARG A 162 6.73 22.23 -7.19
N ALA A 163 6.73 21.03 -7.75
CA ALA A 163 5.54 20.21 -7.86
C ALA A 163 5.21 19.55 -6.52
N GLN A 164 4.02 19.84 -5.98
CA GLN A 164 3.63 19.43 -4.63
C GLN A 164 2.72 18.22 -4.59
N ASN A 165 2.43 17.59 -5.73
CA ASN A 165 1.51 16.46 -5.77
C ASN A 165 2.22 15.12 -6.03
N ALA A 166 1.58 14.04 -5.62
CA ALA A 166 1.97 12.66 -5.92
C ALA A 166 0.74 11.83 -6.29
N TRP A 167 0.95 10.74 -7.01
CA TRP A 167 -0.13 9.84 -7.45
C TRP A 167 -0.63 8.97 -6.30
N ALA A 168 -1.94 8.84 -6.22
CA ALA A 168 -2.63 7.96 -5.28
C ALA A 168 -3.82 7.28 -5.95
N ILE A 169 -4.19 6.12 -5.42
CA ILE A 169 -5.33 5.32 -5.91
C ILE A 169 -6.35 5.18 -4.78
N ASP A 170 -7.60 5.51 -5.07
CA ASP A 170 -8.73 5.37 -4.16
C ASP A 170 -9.32 3.97 -4.26
N PHE A 171 -9.06 3.12 -3.26
CA PHE A 171 -9.65 1.78 -3.21
C PHE A 171 -11.14 1.77 -2.85
N ALA A 172 -11.75 2.91 -2.51
CA ALA A 172 -13.21 3.02 -2.35
C ALA A 172 -13.95 3.17 -3.68
N SER A 173 -13.31 3.72 -4.72
CA SER A 173 -13.95 3.94 -6.03
C SER A 173 -13.22 3.31 -7.21
N GLY A 174 -11.95 2.95 -7.03
CA GLY A 174 -11.05 2.48 -8.09
C GLY A 174 -10.48 3.60 -8.95
N ASN A 175 -10.75 4.86 -8.61
CA ASN A 175 -10.18 6.01 -9.33
C ASN A 175 -8.76 6.31 -8.82
N ASP A 176 -7.93 6.85 -9.70
CA ASP A 176 -6.66 7.44 -9.34
C ASP A 176 -6.70 8.96 -9.46
N ASN A 177 -5.84 9.64 -8.69
CA ASN A 177 -5.71 11.09 -8.73
C ASN A 177 -4.32 11.51 -8.23
N PHE A 178 -3.96 12.76 -8.48
CA PHE A 178 -2.82 13.41 -7.84
C PHE A 178 -3.30 14.19 -6.61
N LEU A 179 -2.66 13.94 -5.48
CA LEU A 179 -2.97 14.59 -4.21
C LEU A 179 -1.77 15.39 -3.74
N ASN A 180 -2.02 16.46 -3.00
CA ASN A 180 -0.93 17.21 -2.37
C ASN A 180 -0.16 16.29 -1.41
N LYS A 181 1.17 16.30 -1.47
CA LYS A 181 2.07 15.43 -0.68
C LYS A 181 1.86 15.55 0.83
N SER A 182 1.34 16.69 1.30
CA SER A 182 0.95 16.89 2.71
C SER A 182 -0.34 16.17 3.13
N THR A 183 -1.10 15.60 2.20
CA THR A 183 -2.39 14.95 2.49
C THR A 183 -2.16 13.66 3.28
N ALA A 184 -3.03 13.39 4.26
CA ALA A 184 -3.07 12.09 4.93
C ALA A 184 -3.57 11.01 3.95
N GLY A 185 -2.68 10.10 3.56
CA GLY A 185 -2.99 8.95 2.72
C GLY A 185 -2.53 7.65 3.37
N ARG A 186 -2.95 6.52 2.82
CA ARG A 186 -2.58 5.19 3.28
C ARG A 186 -1.41 4.66 2.45
N VAL A 187 -0.77 3.62 2.95
CA VAL A 187 0.37 2.98 2.29
C VAL A 187 0.17 1.48 2.35
N ARG A 188 0.51 0.77 1.28
CA ARG A 188 0.71 -0.69 1.27
C ARG A 188 2.02 -0.94 0.53
N LEU A 189 2.99 -1.53 1.22
CA LEU A 189 4.30 -1.74 0.62
C LEU A 189 4.30 -2.95 -0.32
N VAL A 190 5.25 -2.90 -1.25
CA VAL A 190 5.50 -3.97 -2.21
C VAL A 190 7.00 -4.26 -2.29
N ARG A 191 7.34 -5.48 -2.69
CA ARG A 191 8.69 -5.89 -3.10
C ARG A 191 8.61 -6.84 -4.29
N ALA A 192 9.73 -7.05 -4.97
CA ALA A 192 9.86 -8.09 -5.98
C ALA A 192 10.09 -9.47 -5.33
N TRP A 193 9.56 -10.51 -5.98
CA TRP A 193 9.91 -11.91 -5.72
C TRP A 193 11.28 -12.23 -6.35
N ARG A 194 12.05 -13.11 -5.71
CA ARG A 194 13.42 -13.45 -6.13
C ARG A 194 13.45 -14.45 -7.27
#